data_AF-A0A7J3AYK2-F1
#
_entry.id   AF-A0A7J3AYK2-F1
#
_cell.length_a   1.000
_cell.length_b   1.000
_cell.length_c   1.000
_cell.angle_alpha   90.00
_cell.angle_beta   90.00
_cell.angle_gamma   90.00
#
_symmetry.space_group_name_H-M   'P 1'
#
loop_
_entity.id
_entity.type
_entity.pdbx_description
1 polymer ?
#
loop_
_entity_poly.entity_id
_entity_poly.type
_entity_poly.pdbx_seq_one_letter_code
_entity_poly.pdbx_strand_id
1 'polypeptide(L)' 'SSHIKASDIPIFRRKAEFYRRVTGVRAERLVIVTPYADERAVEMARELGIEIYTKV' A
#
# COMPACT_ATOMS: atom_id res chain seq x y z
N SER A 1 -0.95 17.03 0.43
CA SER A 1 0.10 16.63 -0.52
C SER A 1 -0.13 15.17 -0.87
N SER A 2 0.21 14.75 -2.09
CA SER A 2 0.19 13.34 -2.48
C SER A 2 1.54 12.72 -2.11
N HIS A 3 1.66 12.28 -0.86
CA HIS A 3 2.90 11.74 -0.28
C HIS A 3 2.56 10.55 0.62
N ILE A 4 3.31 9.46 0.46
CA ILE A 4 3.17 8.25 1.27
C ILE A 4 4.30 8.15 2.29
N LYS A 5 3.92 7.97 3.55
CA LYS A 5 4.81 7.71 4.69
C LYS A 5 4.72 6.25 5.12
N ALA A 6 5.67 5.80 5.93
CA ALA A 6 5.68 4.43 6.46
C ALA A 6 4.40 4.08 7.25
N SER A 7 3.77 5.06 7.92
CA SER A 7 2.51 4.86 8.65
C SER A 7 1.32 4.52 7.75
N ASP A 8 1.36 4.90 6.47
CA ASP A 8 0.27 4.68 5.53
C ASP A 8 0.22 3.24 5.02
N ILE A 9 1.38 2.56 4.97
CA ILE A 9 1.50 1.18 4.50
C ILE A 9 0.66 0.18 5.33
N PRO A 10 0.76 0.12 6.67
CA PRO A 10 -0.06 -0.79 7.47
C PRO A 10 -1.54 -0.39 7.46
N ILE A 11 -1.86 0.89 7.25
CA ILE A 11 -3.25 1.34 7.08
C ILE A 11 -3.81 0.79 5.77
N PHE A 12 -3.05 0.88 4.68
CA PHE A 12 -3.44 0.32 3.38
C PHE A 12 -3.64 -1.19 3.45
N ARG A 13 -2.72 -1.93 4.08
CA ARG A 13 -2.85 -3.38 4.29
C ARG A 13 -4.12 -3.73 5.07
N ARG A 14 -4.44 -3.00 6.15
CA ARG A 14 -5.67 -3.22 6.92
C ARG A 14 -6.94 -2.98 6.10
N LYS A 15 -6.93 -2.03 5.17
CA LYS A 15 -8.04 -1.81 4.24
C LYS A 15 -8.22 -3.00 3.29
N ALA A 16 -7.14 -3.56 2.78
CA ALA A 16 -7.19 -4.76 1.94
C ALA A 16 -7.74 -5.98 2.70
N GLU A 17 -7.31 -6.19 3.95
CA GLU A 17 -7.85 -7.25 4.81
C GLU A 17 -9.33 -7.04 5.14
N PHE A 18 -9.71 -5.79 5.41
CA PHE A 18 -11.11 -5.43 5.61
C PHE A 18 -11.96 -5.75 4.38
N TYR A 19 -11.50 -5.34 3.19
CA TYR A 19 -12.15 -5.64 1.93
C TYR A 19 -12.34 -7.14 1.73
N ARG A 20 -11.28 -7.93 1.95
CA ARG A 20 -11.32 -9.40 1.87
C ARG A 20 -12.34 -9.98 2.85
N ARG A 21 -12.37 -9.50 4.09
CA ARG A 21 -13.30 -9.98 5.12
C ARG A 21 -14.76 -9.69 4.78
N VAL A 22 -15.04 -8.52 4.20
CA VAL A 22 -16.42 -8.09 3.89
C VAL A 22 -16.92 -8.70 2.58
N THR A 23 -16.06 -8.85 1.59
CA THR A 23 -16.46 -9.30 0.24
C THR A 23 -16.17 -10.77 -0.04
N GLY A 24 -15.30 -11.41 0.74
CA GLY A 24 -14.76 -12.73 0.45
C GLY A 24 -13.71 -12.74 -0.68
N VAL A 25 -13.46 -11.59 -1.33
CA VAL A 25 -12.54 -11.47 -2.47
C VAL A 25 -11.16 -11.06 -1.99
N ARG A 26 -10.14 -11.85 -2.31
CA ARG A 26 -8.74 -11.49 -2.05
C ARG A 26 -8.18 -10.72 -3.25
N ALA A 27 -7.67 -9.53 -3.02
CA ALA A 27 -6.89 -8.81 -4.03
C ALA A 27 -5.61 -9.59 -4.36
N GLU A 28 -5.34 -9.81 -5.64
CA GLU A 28 -4.12 -10.49 -6.10
C GLU A 28 -2.89 -9.61 -5.92
N ARG A 29 -3.04 -8.29 -6.08
CA ARG A 29 -1.97 -7.30 -5.96
C ARG A 29 -2.44 -6.11 -5.13
N LEU A 30 -1.56 -5.62 -4.27
CA LEU A 30 -1.77 -4.40 -3.49
C LEU A 30 -0.87 -3.30 -4.06
N VAL A 31 -1.48 -2.26 -4.64
CA VAL A 31 -0.76 -1.23 -5.38
C VAL A 31 -1.06 0.16 -4.83
N ILE A 32 -0.01 0.94 -4.60
CA ILE A 32 -0.07 2.35 -4.23
C ILE A 32 0.53 3.17 -5.38
N VAL A 33 -0.21 4.16 -5.87
CA VAL A 33 0.27 5.11 -6.89
C VAL A 33 0.40 6.48 -6.25
N THR A 34 1.60 7.06 -6.26
CA THR A 34 1.88 8.35 -5.61
C THR A 34 3.06 9.04 -6.29
N PRO A 35 3.08 10.37 -6.47
CA PRO A 35 4.25 11.05 -7.04
C PRO A 35 5.48 10.98 -6.12
N TYR A 36 5.29 10.78 -4.82
CA TYR A 36 6.40 10.65 -3.87
C TYR A 36 6.07 9.69 -2.72
N ALA A 37 7.07 8.91 -2.30
CA ALA A 37 7.01 8.00 -1.16
C ALA A 37 8.34 8.05 -0.40
N ASP A 38 8.27 8.04 0.93
CA ASP A 38 9.47 7.97 1.77
C ASP A 38 10.19 6.62 1.59
N GLU A 39 11.52 6.59 1.71
CA GLU A 39 12.32 5.36 1.61
C GLU A 39 11.82 4.27 2.57
N ARG A 40 11.54 4.63 3.82
CA ARG A 40 10.96 3.70 4.82
C ARG A 40 9.60 3.15 4.40
N ALA A 41 8.82 3.93 3.65
CA ALA A 41 7.54 3.47 3.13
C ALA A 41 7.75 2.46 1.99
N VAL A 42 8.73 2.68 1.12
CA VAL A 42 9.13 1.75 0.05
C VAL A 42 9.65 0.43 0.63
N GLU A 43 10.52 0.49 1.65
CA GLU A 43 11.04 -0.68 2.34
C GLU A 43 9.92 -1.51 2.98
N MET A 44 9.06 -0.87 3.79
CA MET A 44 7.94 -1.54 4.44
C MET A 44 6.93 -2.09 3.43
N ALA A 45 6.66 -1.37 2.33
CA ALA A 45 5.78 -1.86 1.28
C ALA A 45 6.33 -3.14 0.65
N ARG A 46 7.64 -3.21 0.38
CA ARG A 46 8.30 -4.43 -0.14
C ARG A 46 8.15 -5.60 0.82
N GLU A 47 8.40 -5.40 2.12
CA GLU A 47 8.24 -6.44 3.15
C GLU A 47 6.80 -6.96 3.22
N LEU A 48 5.83 -6.11 2.93
CA LEU A 48 4.40 -6.41 3.01
C LEU A 48 3.77 -6.84 1.68
N GLY A 49 4.57 -6.99 0.61
CA GLY A 49 4.07 -7.37 -0.72
C GLY A 49 3.18 -6.30 -1.36
N ILE A 50 3.43 -5.04 -1.05
CA ILE A 50 2.74 -3.87 -1.61
C ILE A 50 3.66 -3.21 -2.65
N GLU A 51 3.12 -2.97 -3.84
CA GLU A 51 3.82 -2.31 -4.93
C GLU A 51 3.60 -0.79 -4.85
N ILE A 52 4.67 -0.01 -5.00
CA ILE A 52 4.59 1.45 -5.09
C ILE A 52 5.03 1.89 -6.48
N TYR A 53 4.17 2.64 -7.18
CA TYR A 53 4.49 3.26 -8.46
C TYR A 53 4.57 4.78 -8.30
N THR A 54 5.73 5.33 -8.65
CA THR A 54 6.03 6.76 -8.57
C THR A 54 6.05 7.49 -9.92
N LYS A 55 5.61 6.84 -11.00
CA LYS A 55 5.48 7.47 -12.31
C LYS A 55 4.22 8.34 -12.36
N VAL A 56 4.37 9.62 -12.05
CA VAL A 56 3.47 10.70 -12.48
C VAL A 56 4.33 11.81 -13.07
#